data_AF-A0A2S7RLV6-F1
#
_entry.id   AF-A0A2S7RLV6-F1
#
_cell.length_a   1.000
_cell.length_b   1.000
_cell.length_c   1.000
_cell.angle_alpha   90.00
_cell.angle_beta   90.00
_cell.angle_gamma   90.00
#
_symmetry.space_group_name_H-M   'P 1'
#
loop_
_entity.id
_entity.type
_entity.pdbx_description
1 polymer ?
#
loop_
_entity_poly.entity_id
_entity_poly.type
_entity_poly.pdbx_seq_one_letter_code
_entity_poly.pdbx_strand_id
1 'polypeptide(L)'
;MEIDKTCLSNSYKSMNDFFEEMELDSELLYQFYLAFRGQQISFPMKMYDRELVRKRIENMIEQEKTVDIRQLTEVYGFSARWIQKVIKQKERRRVHG
;
A
#
# COMPACT_ATOMS: atom_id res chain seq x y z
N MET A 1 -4.09 -19.10 20.96
CA MET A 1 -5.09 -20.19 20.79
C MET A 1 -4.53 -21.18 19.77
N GLU A 2 -4.69 -22.50 19.95
CA GLU A 2 -4.21 -23.45 18.92
C GLU A 2 -5.21 -23.51 17.77
N ILE A 3 -4.78 -23.11 16.56
CA ILE A 3 -5.61 -23.12 15.36
C ILE A 3 -5.48 -24.49 14.68
N ASP A 4 -6.60 -25.17 14.46
CA ASP A 4 -6.63 -26.37 13.62
C ASP A 4 -6.49 -25.99 12.14
N LYS A 5 -5.25 -26.06 11.65
CA LYS A 5 -4.87 -25.69 10.28
C LYS A 5 -5.49 -26.61 9.21
N THR A 6 -5.93 -27.81 9.59
CA THR A 6 -6.49 -28.78 8.63
C THR A 6 -7.90 -28.43 8.18
N CYS A 7 -8.60 -27.61 8.97
CA CYS A 7 -10.00 -27.23 8.75
C CYS A 7 -10.17 -25.76 8.33
N LEU A 8 -9.09 -25.05 7.98
CA LEU A 8 -9.16 -23.67 7.51
C LEU A 8 -9.83 -23.57 6.13
N SER A 9 -10.64 -22.54 5.93
CA SER A 9 -11.09 -22.18 4.59
C SER A 9 -9.90 -21.74 3.72
N ASN A 10 -10.00 -21.87 2.41
CA ASN A 10 -8.89 -21.60 1.48
C ASN A 10 -8.24 -20.22 1.70
N SER A 11 -9.04 -19.17 1.93
CA SER A 11 -8.51 -17.82 2.17
C SER A 11 -7.69 -17.74 3.47
N TYR A 12 -8.18 -18.33 4.57
CA TYR A 12 -7.43 -18.34 5.83
C TYR A 12 -6.22 -19.27 5.78
N LYS A 13 -6.29 -20.37 5.02
CA LYS A 13 -5.15 -21.23 4.76
C LYS A 13 -4.04 -20.47 4.03
N SER A 14 -4.35 -19.80 2.92
CA SER A 14 -3.34 -18.99 2.21
C SER A 14 -2.74 -17.88 3.07
N MET A 15 -3.53 -17.27 3.96
CA MET A 15 -3.01 -16.29 4.93
C MET A 15 -2.09 -16.93 5.97
N ASN A 16 -2.48 -18.09 6.51
CA ASN A 16 -1.65 -18.86 7.45
C ASN A 16 -0.31 -19.23 6.81
N ASP A 17 -0.35 -19.78 5.60
CA ASP A 17 0.84 -20.19 4.85
C ASP A 17 1.78 -18.98 4.63
N PHE A 18 1.23 -17.81 4.24
CA PHE A 18 2.00 -16.57 4.11
C PHE A 18 2.61 -16.11 5.45
N PHE A 19 1.88 -16.21 6.57
CA PHE A 19 2.42 -15.86 7.88
C PHE A 19 3.54 -16.81 8.32
N GLU A 20 3.40 -18.11 8.07
CA GLU A 20 4.43 -19.11 8.37
C GLU A 20 5.69 -18.91 7.53
N GLU A 21 5.54 -18.64 6.23
CA GLU A 21 6.65 -18.32 5.33
C GLU A 21 7.46 -17.10 5.81
N MET A 22 6.78 -16.14 6.46
CA MET A 22 7.39 -14.94 7.04
C MET A 22 7.84 -15.12 8.51
N GLU A 23 7.82 -16.35 9.04
CA GLU A 23 8.15 -16.69 10.43
C GLU A 23 7.34 -15.90 11.47
N LEU A 24 6.09 -15.56 11.15
CA LEU A 24 5.20 -14.82 12.02
C LEU A 24 4.39 -15.75 12.94
N ASP A 25 3.97 -15.22 14.09
CA ASP A 25 3.19 -15.97 15.07
C ASP A 25 1.82 -16.38 14.51
N SER A 26 1.48 -17.66 14.68
CA SER A 26 0.17 -18.26 14.38
C SER A 26 -1.02 -17.50 14.99
N GLU A 27 -0.84 -16.81 16.12
CA GLU A 27 -1.87 -15.98 16.74
C GLU A 27 -2.35 -14.84 15.81
N LEU A 28 -1.50 -14.37 14.88
CA LEU A 28 -1.86 -13.33 13.91
C LEU A 28 -3.04 -13.73 13.02
N LEU A 29 -3.15 -15.00 12.64
CA LEU A 29 -4.28 -15.47 11.85
C LEU A 29 -5.60 -15.30 12.61
N TYR A 30 -5.58 -15.60 13.91
CA TYR A 30 -6.76 -15.42 14.75
C TYR A 30 -7.12 -13.94 14.94
N GLN A 31 -6.14 -13.08 15.18
CA GLN A 31 -6.36 -11.63 15.28
C GLN A 31 -6.89 -11.05 13.95
N PHE A 32 -6.35 -11.51 12.82
CA PHE A 32 -6.84 -11.13 11.49
C PHE A 32 -8.30 -11.58 11.28
N TYR A 33 -8.62 -12.84 11.64
CA TYR A 33 -9.99 -13.34 11.59
C TYR A 33 -10.93 -12.45 12.41
N LEU A 34 -10.59 -12.11 13.65
CA LEU A 34 -11.43 -11.26 14.49
C LEU A 34 -11.63 -9.86 13.89
N ALA A 35 -10.59 -9.27 13.30
CA ALA A 35 -10.65 -7.93 12.73
C ALA A 35 -11.49 -7.86 11.43
N PHE A 36 -11.43 -8.89 10.58
CA PHE A 36 -11.96 -8.83 9.21
C PHE A 36 -13.12 -9.79 8.92
N ARG A 37 -13.47 -10.71 9.83
CA ARG A 37 -14.57 -11.66 9.60
C ARG A 37 -15.88 -10.97 9.21
N GLY A 38 -16.54 -11.52 8.19
CA GLY A 38 -17.82 -11.01 7.68
C GLY A 38 -17.70 -9.85 6.68
N GLN A 39 -16.51 -9.33 6.42
CA GLN A 39 -16.29 -8.31 5.40
C GLN A 39 -16.04 -8.94 4.03
N GLN A 40 -16.52 -8.30 2.97
CA GLN A 40 -16.12 -8.59 1.58
C GLN A 40 -15.08 -7.55 1.16
N ILE A 41 -13.81 -7.96 1.10
CA ILE A 41 -12.68 -7.08 0.76
C ILE A 41 -12.20 -7.44 -0.63
N SER A 42 -12.14 -6.45 -1.52
CA SER A 42 -11.47 -6.56 -2.81
C SER A 42 -10.19 -5.73 -2.77
N PHE A 43 -9.05 -6.38 -2.94
CA PHE A 43 -7.76 -5.69 -2.89
C PHE A 43 -7.50 -4.98 -4.23
N PRO A 44 -7.17 -3.67 -4.20
CA PRO A 44 -6.78 -2.95 -5.41
C PRO A 44 -5.45 -3.48 -5.96
N MET A 45 -5.27 -3.39 -7.28
CA MET A 45 -4.02 -3.78 -7.96
C MET A 45 -2.80 -2.98 -7.48
N LYS A 46 -3.02 -1.77 -6.94
CA LYS A 46 -1.98 -0.92 -6.38
C LYS A 46 -2.17 -0.80 -4.88
N MET A 47 -1.07 -0.96 -4.16
CA MET A 47 -1.04 -0.80 -2.70
C MET A 47 -1.38 0.62 -2.25
N TYR A 48 -0.93 1.64 -3.00
CA TYR A 48 -1.10 3.04 -2.62
C TYR A 48 -2.23 3.72 -3.37
N ASP A 49 -2.99 4.54 -2.65
CA ASP A 49 -4.00 5.41 -3.24
C ASP A 49 -3.36 6.53 -4.08
N ARG A 50 -3.91 6.76 -5.27
CA ARG A 50 -3.39 7.71 -6.25
C ARG A 50 -3.40 9.15 -5.73
N GLU A 51 -4.45 9.54 -5.02
CA GLU A 51 -4.67 10.90 -4.56
C GLU A 51 -3.83 11.20 -3.31
N LEU A 52 -3.71 10.24 -2.39
CA LEU A 52 -2.79 10.33 -1.26
C LEU A 52 -1.33 10.46 -1.71
N VAL A 53 -0.92 9.67 -2.71
CA VAL A 53 0.44 9.79 -3.28
C VAL A 53 0.65 11.14 -3.95
N ARG A 54 -0.35 11.65 -4.70
CA ARG A 54 -0.29 13.00 -5.29
C ARG A 54 -0.02 14.06 -4.22
N LYS A 55 -0.83 14.08 -3.15
CA LYS A 55 -0.68 15.02 -2.03
C LYS A 55 0.68 14.88 -1.36
N ARG A 56 1.17 13.65 -1.18
CA ARG A 56 2.47 13.38 -0.58
C ARG A 56 3.61 13.98 -1.41
N ILE A 57 3.60 13.82 -2.73
CA ILE A 57 4.60 14.38 -3.65
C ILE A 57 4.54 15.91 -3.62
N GLU A 58 3.34 16.50 -3.65
CA GLU A 58 3.18 17.96 -3.58
C GLU A 58 3.75 18.54 -2.27
N ASN A 59 3.51 17.87 -1.14
CA ASN A 59 4.06 18.27 0.16
C ASN A 59 5.60 18.14 0.21
N MET A 60 6.20 17.16 -0.47
CA MET A 60 7.66 17.04 -0.57
C MET A 60 8.26 18.23 -1.33
N ILE A 61 7.62 18.63 -2.44
CA ILE A 61 8.02 19.79 -3.23
C ILE A 61 7.86 21.08 -2.42
N GLU A 62 6.77 21.21 -1.65
CA GLU A 62 6.53 22.31 -0.71
C GLU A 62 7.65 22.49 0.31
N GLN A 63 8.18 21.39 0.81
CA GLN A 63 9.28 21.35 1.78
C GLN A 63 10.67 21.44 1.12
N GLU A 64 10.75 21.82 -0.16
CA GLU A 64 11.99 21.91 -0.95
C GLU A 64 12.84 20.64 -0.93
N LYS A 65 12.21 19.48 -0.74
CA LYS A 65 12.90 18.20 -0.78
C LYS A 65 13.21 17.84 -2.23
N THR A 66 14.40 17.31 -2.47
CA THR A 66 14.74 16.69 -3.75
C THR A 66 13.81 15.50 -3.99
N VAL A 67 13.14 15.50 -5.14
CA VAL A 67 12.21 14.45 -5.54
C VAL A 67 12.84 13.60 -6.64
N ASP A 68 13.15 12.35 -6.33
CA ASP A 68 13.62 11.37 -7.32
C ASP A 68 12.43 10.59 -7.91
N ILE A 69 12.16 10.81 -9.20
CA ILE A 69 11.07 10.15 -9.93
C ILE A 69 11.21 8.62 -9.92
N ARG A 70 12.44 8.09 -10.03
CA ARG A 70 12.68 6.65 -10.04
C ARG A 70 12.30 6.04 -8.71
N GLN A 71 12.79 6.63 -7.61
CA GLN A 71 12.45 6.20 -6.25
C GLN A 71 10.93 6.27 -6.02
N LEU A 72 10.25 7.33 -6.46
CA LEU A 72 8.80 7.45 -6.31
C LEU A 72 8.03 6.37 -7.11
N THR A 73 8.51 6.01 -8.29
CA THR A 73 7.91 4.93 -9.09
C THR A 73 8.09 3.57 -8.42
N GLU A 74 9.28 3.29 -7.89
CA GLU A 74 9.58 2.04 -7.18
C GLU A 74 8.75 1.92 -5.89
N VAL A 75 8.68 3.00 -5.09
CA VAL A 75 7.94 2.99 -3.82
C VAL A 75 6.43 2.95 -4.04
N TYR A 76 5.88 3.82 -4.88
CA TYR A 76 4.42 3.98 -4.96
C TYR A 76 3.75 3.16 -6.08
N GLY A 77 4.53 2.53 -6.97
CA GLY A 77 3.98 1.70 -8.05
C GLY A 77 3.22 2.49 -9.13
N PHE A 78 3.46 3.80 -9.25
CA PHE A 78 2.93 4.63 -10.33
C PHE A 78 3.98 4.89 -11.41
N SER A 79 3.55 4.98 -12.66
CA SER A 79 4.47 5.19 -13.79
C SER A 79 5.20 6.53 -13.68
N ALA A 80 6.46 6.55 -14.15
CA ALA A 80 7.26 7.76 -14.19
C ALA A 80 6.55 8.93 -14.91
N ARG A 81 5.80 8.64 -15.98
CA ARG A 81 4.97 9.64 -16.69
C ARG A 81 3.93 10.28 -15.78
N TRP A 82 3.26 9.49 -14.93
CA TRP A 82 2.28 10.02 -14.00
C TRP A 82 2.94 10.85 -12.89
N ILE A 83 4.05 10.36 -12.33
CA ILE A 83 4.82 11.08 -11.31
C ILE A 83 5.31 12.44 -11.86
N GLN A 84 5.91 12.47 -13.05
CA GLN A 84 6.32 13.70 -13.72
C GLN A 84 5.16 14.67 -13.95
N LYS A 85 3.98 14.15 -14.30
CA LYS A 85 2.78 14.98 -14.47
C LYS A 85 2.37 15.66 -13.15
N VAL A 86 2.41 14.94 -12.03
CA VAL A 86 2.11 15.51 -10.70
C VAL A 86 3.09 16.61 -10.34
N ILE A 87 4.40 16.37 -10.50
CA ILE A 87 5.45 17.35 -10.21
C ILE A 87 5.24 18.62 -11.05
N LYS A 88 5.12 18.49 -12.38
CA LYS A 88 4.91 19.62 -13.29
C LYS A 88 3.62 20.40 -12.98
N GLN A 89 2.56 19.72 -12.56
CA GLN A 89 1.32 20.38 -12.17
C GLN A 89 1.50 21.23 -10.91
N LYS A 90 2.27 20.75 -9.93
CA LYS A 90 2.58 21.51 -8.71
C LYS A 90 3.46 22.72 -8.99
N GLU A 91 4.51 22.55 -9.80
CA GLU A 91 5.40 23.64 -10.21
C GLU A 91 4.64 24.75 -10.94
N ARG A 92 3.76 24.39 -11.88
CA ARG A 92 2.91 25.36 -12.59
C ARG A 92 2.02 26.16 -11.65
N ARG A 93 1.45 25.51 -10.62
CA ARG A 93 0.61 26.17 -9.60
C ARG A 93 1.40 27.15 -8.73
N ARG A 94 2.69 26.90 -8.47
CA ARG A 94 3.57 27.83 -7.74
C ARG A 94 3.92 29.08 -8.53
N VAL A 95 4.00 28.99 -9.86
CA VAL A 95 4.37 30.13 -10.71
C VAL A 95 3.20 31.11 -10.92
N HIS A 96 1.96 30.65 -10.77
CA HIS A 96 0.75 31.43 -11.05
C HIS A 96 -0.06 31.79 -9.79
N GLY A 97 0.45 31.53 -8.59
CA GLY A 97 -0.19 31.85 -7.32
C GLY A 97 0.77 32.65 -6.46
#